data_AF-A0A382YVC9-F1
#
_entry.id   AF-A0A382YVC9-F1
#
_cell.length_a   1.000
_cell.length_b   1.000
_cell.length_c   1.000
_cell.angle_alpha   90.00
_cell.angle_beta   90.00
_cell.angle_gamma   90.00
#
_symmetry.space_group_name_H-M   'P 1'
#
loop_
_entity.id
_entity.type
_entity.pdbx_description
1 polymer ?
#
loop_
_entity_poly.entity_id
_entity_poly.type
_entity_poly.pdbx_seq_one_letter_code
_entity_poly.pdbx_strand_id
1 'polypeptide(L)'
;MTTVKAVMRVLGSAACVAVVLPGAASAGRLGQDSGAPAYETVLQRYCITCHNQRLQTANLVLDTAGLDRIGDDAELWEKVLRKL
;
A
#
# COMPACT_ATOMS: atom_id res chain seq x y z
N MET A 1 -6.65 15.10 -50.45
CA MET A 1 -7.27 14.45 -51.63
C MET A 1 -6.47 13.20 -51.94
N THR A 2 -7.16 12.07 -52.16
CA THR A 2 -6.64 10.74 -52.59
C THR A 2 -5.92 9.94 -51.49
N THR A 3 -6.16 8.64 -51.23
CA THR A 3 -7.16 7.67 -51.70
C THR A 3 -7.08 6.46 -50.77
N VAL A 4 -8.20 6.11 -50.15
CA VAL A 4 -8.44 4.99 -49.23
C VAL A 4 -8.54 3.66 -50.00
N LYS A 5 -7.51 3.27 -50.75
CA LYS A 5 -7.56 2.11 -51.66
C LYS A 5 -6.87 0.87 -51.07
N ALA A 6 -7.46 0.33 -50.00
CA ALA A 6 -7.30 -1.08 -49.65
C ALA A 6 -8.66 -1.77 -49.80
N VAL A 7 -9.11 -1.79 -51.06
CA VAL A 7 -10.30 -2.51 -51.52
C VAL A 7 -10.00 -4.00 -51.49
N MET A 8 -10.68 -4.67 -50.57
CA MET A 8 -11.60 -5.77 -50.87
C MET A 8 -11.05 -6.89 -51.75
N ARG A 9 -10.67 -8.00 -51.11
CA ARG A 9 -10.92 -9.34 -51.63
C ARG A 9 -11.55 -10.17 -50.52
N VAL A 10 -12.87 -10.11 -50.43
CA VAL A 10 -13.70 -11.03 -49.65
C VAL A 10 -14.32 -11.99 -50.66
N LEU A 11 -13.85 -13.23 -50.67
CA LEU A 11 -14.61 -14.35 -51.21
C LEU A 11 -15.12 -15.18 -50.04
N GLY A 12 -16.44 -15.26 -49.93
CA GLY A 12 -17.13 -16.48 -49.48
C GLY A 12 -17.37 -16.65 -47.97
N SER A 13 -18.66 -16.80 -47.65
CA SER A 13 -19.25 -17.31 -46.42
C SER A 13 -19.37 -16.38 -45.21
N ALA A 14 -20.56 -16.48 -44.63
CA ALA A 14 -21.19 -15.52 -43.77
C ALA A 14 -20.67 -15.54 -42.33
N ALA A 15 -20.71 -14.35 -41.76
CA ALA A 15 -20.99 -14.04 -40.36
C ALA A 15 -19.91 -14.35 -39.30
N CYS A 16 -19.79 -13.35 -38.42
CA CYS A 16 -19.10 -13.34 -37.13
C CYS A 16 -17.58 -13.20 -37.16
N VAL A 17 -17.11 -12.00 -37.52
CA VAL A 17 -15.84 -11.50 -36.96
C VAL A 17 -16.07 -11.28 -35.46
N ALA A 18 -15.81 -12.31 -34.66
CA ALA A 18 -15.70 -12.17 -33.22
C ALA A 18 -14.41 -11.38 -32.94
N VAL A 19 -14.56 -10.09 -32.65
CA VAL A 19 -13.49 -9.28 -32.07
C VAL A 19 -13.24 -9.85 -30.67
N VAL A 20 -12.23 -10.71 -30.55
CA VAL A 20 -11.71 -11.14 -29.24
C VAL A 20 -10.87 -9.98 -28.70
N LEU A 21 -11.49 -9.16 -27.86
CA LEU A 21 -10.78 -8.17 -27.04
C LEU A 21 -9.95 -8.94 -25.99
N PRO A 22 -8.62 -8.75 -25.91
CA PRO A 22 -7.85 -9.18 -24.75
C PRO A 22 -8.40 -8.48 -23.51
N GLY A 23 -8.83 -9.27 -22.52
CA GLY A 23 -9.41 -8.76 -21.29
C GLY A 23 -8.47 -7.81 -20.56
N ALA A 24 -8.91 -6.58 -20.34
CA ALA A 24 -8.39 -5.77 -19.25
C ALA A 24 -9.18 -6.14 -17.99
N ALA A 25 -8.76 -7.22 -17.32
CA ALA A 25 -9.09 -7.38 -15.92
C ALA A 25 -8.42 -6.22 -15.18
N SER A 26 -9.18 -5.13 -14.97
CA SER A 26 -8.85 -4.14 -13.95
C SER A 26 -9.01 -4.82 -12.60
N ALA A 27 -8.03 -5.66 -12.24
CA ALA A 27 -7.80 -6.02 -10.86
C ALA A 27 -7.60 -4.68 -10.15
N GLY A 28 -8.65 -4.24 -9.45
CA GLY A 28 -8.63 -3.03 -8.66
C GLY A 28 -7.37 -3.09 -7.82
N ARG A 29 -6.53 -2.07 -7.94
CA ARG A 29 -5.50 -1.85 -6.94
C ARG A 29 -6.25 -1.50 -5.65
N LEU A 30 -6.66 -2.51 -4.90
CA LEU A 30 -6.77 -2.47 -3.45
C LEU A 30 -5.34 -2.37 -2.89
N GLY A 31 -4.59 -1.39 -3.40
CA GLY A 31 -3.26 -1.05 -2.96
C GLY A 31 -3.43 -0.07 -1.82
N GLN A 32 -3.62 -0.65 -0.64
CA GLN A 32 -3.00 -0.24 0.62
C GLN A 32 -2.97 1.26 0.86
N ASP A 33 -3.81 1.70 1.80
CA ASP A 33 -3.70 3.00 2.46
C ASP A 33 -2.22 3.22 2.80
N SER A 34 -1.58 4.13 2.07
CA SER A 34 -0.15 4.44 2.22
C SER A 34 0.09 5.41 3.38
N GLY A 35 -0.94 5.63 4.20
CA GLY A 35 -0.86 6.39 5.43
C GLY A 35 -0.21 5.53 6.51
N ALA A 36 0.65 6.17 7.31
CA ALA A 36 1.06 5.60 8.57
C ALA A 36 -0.20 5.17 9.35
N PRO A 37 -0.26 3.95 9.88
CA PRO A 37 -1.44 3.46 10.55
C PRO A 37 -1.80 4.39 11.72
N ALA A 38 -3.09 4.50 12.04
CA ALA A 38 -3.57 5.46 13.05
C ALA A 38 -2.82 5.38 14.39
N TYR A 39 -2.36 4.19 14.79
CA TYR A 39 -1.59 3.98 16.00
C TYR A 39 -0.19 4.62 15.97
N GLU A 40 0.47 4.69 14.80
CA GLU A 40 1.81 5.28 14.69
C GLU A 40 1.74 6.79 14.97
N THR A 41 0.69 7.45 14.48
CA THR A 41 0.46 8.88 14.75
C THR A 41 0.23 9.14 16.24
N VAL A 42 -0.53 8.26 16.91
CA VAL A 42 -0.77 8.33 18.36
C VAL A 42 0.53 8.17 19.13
N LEU A 43 1.29 7.11 18.84
CA LEU A 43 2.58 6.86 19.49
C LEU A 43 3.55 8.01 19.27
N GLN A 44 3.63 8.55 18.05
CA GLN A 44 4.47 9.71 17.76
C GLN A 44 4.12 10.90 18.63
N ARG A 45 2.83 11.27 18.70
CA ARG A 45 2.38 12.46 19.43
C ARG A 45 2.51 12.33 20.94
N TYR A 46 2.13 11.18 21.49
CA TYR A 46 1.93 11.03 22.94
C TYR A 46 3.04 10.25 23.65
N CYS A 47 3.83 9.45 22.94
CA CYS A 47 4.88 8.62 23.54
C CYS A 47 6.27 9.05 23.08
N ILE A 48 6.51 9.07 21.76
CA ILE A 48 7.84 9.24 21.18
C ILE A 48 8.36 10.67 21.33
N THR A 49 7.48 11.68 21.42
CA THR A 49 7.92 13.07 21.72
C THR A 49 8.74 13.18 23.01
N CYS A 50 8.46 12.35 24.02
CA CYS A 50 9.14 12.35 25.32
C CYS A 50 10.11 11.17 25.51
N HIS A 51 9.79 10.00 24.96
CA HIS A 51 10.55 8.76 25.10
C HIS A 51 11.37 8.47 23.85
N ASN A 52 12.32 9.36 23.54
CA ASN A 52 13.23 9.25 22.39
C ASN A 52 14.69 9.29 22.83
N GLN A 53 15.62 9.02 21.91
CA GLN A 53 17.06 9.02 22.18
C GLN A 53 17.58 10.36 22.75
N ARG A 54 16.88 11.48 22.51
CA ARG A 54 17.29 12.82 22.98
C ARG A 54 16.84 13.11 24.41
N LEU A 55 15.56 12.86 24.73
CA LEU A 55 14.98 13.22 26.02
C LEU A 55 15.04 12.07 27.03
N GLN A 56 14.95 10.82 26.58
CA GLN A 56 15.06 9.60 27.39
C GLN A 56 14.23 9.66 28.68
N THR A 57 13.03 10.25 28.61
CA THR A 57 12.17 10.43 29.78
C THR A 57 11.92 9.07 30.42
N ALA A 58 12.05 8.97 31.75
CA ALA A 58 11.86 7.73 32.50
C ALA A 58 12.75 6.55 32.01
N ASN A 59 13.93 6.83 31.46
CA ASN A 59 14.86 5.80 30.96
C ASN A 59 14.22 4.89 29.89
N LEU A 60 13.37 5.46 29.03
CA LEU A 60 12.65 4.78 27.96
C LEU A 60 12.93 5.45 26.61
N VAL A 61 13.24 4.63 25.61
CA VAL A 61 13.55 5.05 24.23
C VAL A 61 12.71 4.22 23.27
N LEU A 62 11.84 4.86 22.49
CA LEU A 62 10.87 4.23 21.60
C LEU A 62 11.09 4.58 20.12
N ASP A 63 11.82 5.64 19.80
CA ASP A 63 12.09 6.08 18.43
C ASP A 63 13.00 5.13 17.63
N THR A 64 13.66 4.19 18.32
CA THR A 64 14.46 3.12 17.69
C THR A 64 13.76 1.77 17.69
N ALA A 65 12.65 1.62 18.40
CA ALA A 65 11.89 0.38 18.44
C ALA A 65 10.96 0.34 17.22
N GLY A 66 11.19 -0.61 16.32
CA GLY A 66 10.44 -0.70 15.06
C GLY A 66 9.05 -1.29 15.25
N LEU A 67 8.03 -0.63 14.69
CA LEU A 67 6.65 -1.16 14.66
C LEU A 67 6.46 -2.25 13.59
N ASP A 68 7.38 -2.37 12.64
CA ASP A 68 7.43 -3.47 11.66
C ASP A 68 8.01 -4.77 12.25
N ARG A 69 8.72 -4.67 13.38
CA ARG A 69 9.39 -5.80 14.07
C ARG A 69 9.18 -5.77 15.58
N ILE A 70 7.92 -5.63 15.99
CA ILE A 70 7.54 -5.57 17.42
C ILE A 70 8.06 -6.78 18.21
N GLY A 71 8.23 -7.94 17.56
CA GLY A 71 8.76 -9.15 18.18
C GLY A 71 10.21 -9.02 18.69
N ASP A 72 11.04 -8.17 18.07
CA ASP A 72 12.42 -7.95 18.49
C ASP A 72 12.49 -7.27 19.87
N ASP A 73 11.48 -6.46 20.19
CA ASP A 73 11.34 -5.70 21.45
C ASP A 73 10.00 -6.00 22.15
N ALA A 74 9.56 -7.26 22.16
CA ALA A 74 8.22 -7.63 22.62
C ALA A 74 7.90 -7.15 24.06
N GLU A 75 8.83 -7.36 24.99
CA GLU A 75 8.64 -6.95 26.40
C GLU A 75 8.48 -5.41 26.54
N LEU A 76 9.19 -4.64 25.72
CA LEU A 76 9.09 -3.18 25.67
C LEU A 76 7.70 -2.77 25.17
N TRP A 77 7.27 -3.34 24.04
CA TRP A 77 5.98 -2.98 23.44
C TRP A 77 4.78 -3.43 24.28
N GLU A 78 4.87 -4.55 24.99
CA GLU A 78 3.85 -4.94 25.96
C GLU A 78 3.71 -3.92 27.10
N LYS A 79 4.82 -3.33 27.59
CA LYS A 79 4.77 -2.27 28.60
C LYS A 79 4.05 -1.02 28.06
N VAL A 80 4.30 -0.66 26.79
CA VAL A 80 3.63 0.46 26.13
C VAL A 80 2.13 0.18 25.96
N LEU A 81 1.77 -1.00 25.44
CA LEU A 81 0.38 -1.41 25.22
C LEU A 81 -0.43 -1.41 26.52
N ARG A 82 0.15 -1.80 27.66
CA ARG A 82 -0.52 -1.74 28.98
C ARG A 82 -0.84 -0.32 29.48
N LYS A 83 -0.36 0.72 28.82
CA LYS A 83 -0.63 2.13 29.15
C LYS A 83 -1.63 2.80 28.22
N LEU A 84 -2.05 2.10 27.16
CA LEU A 84 -3.07 2.55 26.21
C LEU A 84 -4.47 2.05 26.62
#